data_AF-A0A6G8C5R7-F1
#
_entry.id   AF-A0A6G8C5R7-F1
#
_cell.length_a   1.000
_cell.length_b   1.000
_cell.length_c   1.000
_cell.angle_alpha   90.00
_cell.angle_beta   90.00
_cell.angle_gamma   90.00
#
_symmetry.space_group_name_H-M   'P 1'
#
loop_
_entity.id
_entity.type
_entity.pdbx_description
1 polymer ?
#
loop_
_entity_poly.entity_id
_entity_poly.type
_entity_poly.pdbx_seq_one_letter_code
_entity_poly.pdbx_strand_id
1 'polypeptide(L)'
;MDSSKHSLKDLVEEIGQRFIIDSCVTSIDSADILAWLMRCAGNDSGGAYAFAHEAVRRLRSDNGGVYVMDIYEGFKNNAPPNYTILT
;
A
#
# COMPACT_ATOMS: atom_id res chain seq x y z
N MET A 1 19.92 7.96 -9.80
CA MET A 1 18.78 7.15 -10.27
C MET A 1 18.16 6.58 -9.00
N ASP A 2 16.96 6.93 -8.56
CA ASP A 2 15.79 7.48 -9.27
C ASP A 2 15.03 8.42 -8.33
N SER A 3 14.83 9.68 -8.74
CA SER A 3 13.94 10.64 -8.05
C SER A 3 12.74 10.96 -8.93
N SER A 4 12.28 9.96 -9.68
CA SER A 4 10.94 9.96 -10.21
C SER A 4 10.00 9.95 -9.00
N LYS A 5 9.38 11.10 -8.71
CA LYS A 5 8.32 11.22 -7.71
C LYS A 5 7.21 10.25 -8.12
N HIS A 6 7.21 9.05 -7.57
CA HIS A 6 6.11 8.11 -7.76
C HIS A 6 4.82 8.83 -7.36
N SER A 7 3.86 8.91 -8.28
CA SER A 7 2.54 9.45 -7.99
C SER A 7 1.79 8.48 -7.07
N LEU A 8 0.72 8.95 -6.42
CA LEU A 8 -0.16 8.07 -5.63
C LEU A 8 -0.65 6.88 -6.44
N LYS A 9 -0.95 7.11 -7.73
CA LYS A 9 -1.35 6.04 -8.65
C LYS A 9 -0.25 4.98 -8.83
N ASP A 10 0.99 5.40 -9.05
CA ASP A 10 2.11 4.47 -9.24
C ASP A 10 2.34 3.62 -7.99
N LEU A 11 2.23 4.23 -6.80
CA LEU A 11 2.37 3.52 -5.52
C LEU A 11 1.25 2.49 -5.32
N VAL A 12 0.01 2.86 -5.67
CA VAL A 12 -1.15 1.96 -5.58
C VAL A 12 -1.01 0.76 -6.52
N GLU A 13 -0.57 0.99 -7.76
CA GLU A 13 -0.34 -0.09 -8.73
C GLU A 13 0.74 -1.06 -8.23
N GLU A 14 1.81 -0.55 -7.63
CA GLU A 14 2.87 -1.38 -7.07
C GLU A 14 2.38 -2.24 -5.88
N ILE A 15 1.59 -1.66 -4.97
CA ILE A 15 0.97 -2.40 -3.86
C ILE A 15 0.12 -3.56 -4.41
N GLY A 16 -0.71 -3.28 -5.41
CA GLY A 16 -1.57 -4.29 -6.05
C GLY A 16 -0.77 -5.42 -6.72
N GLN A 17 0.32 -5.07 -7.43
CA GLN A 17 1.22 -6.07 -8.01
C GLN A 17 1.85 -6.95 -6.94
N ARG A 18 2.26 -6.38 -5.81
CA ARG A 18 2.87 -7.15 -4.71
C ARG A 18 1.89 -8.10 -4.06
N PHE A 19 0.64 -7.69 -3.89
CA PHE A 19 -0.42 -8.61 -3.43
C PHE A 19 -0.57 -9.81 -4.37
N ILE A 20 -0.59 -9.60 -5.69
CA ILE A 20 -0.75 -10.70 -6.65
C ILE A 20 0.43 -11.68 -6.56
N ILE A 21 1.65 -11.16 -6.46
CA ILE A 21 2.88 -11.98 -6.43
C ILE A 21 2.97 -12.79 -5.13
N ASP A 22 2.73 -12.16 -3.98
CA ASP A 22 3.09 -12.76 -2.69
C ASP A 22 1.91 -13.31 -1.88
N SER A 23 0.67 -12.84 -2.10
CA SER A 23 -0.51 -13.28 -1.33
C SER A 23 -1.42 -14.29 -2.06
N CYS A 24 -0.96 -14.83 -3.20
CA CYS A 24 -1.70 -15.78 -4.05
C CYS A 24 -3.09 -15.28 -4.51
N VAL A 25 -3.31 -13.97 -4.51
CA VAL A 25 -4.54 -13.35 -5.03
C VAL A 25 -4.40 -13.19 -6.55
N THR A 26 -5.44 -13.54 -7.31
CA THR A 26 -5.36 -13.52 -8.78
C THR A 26 -5.56 -12.13 -9.38
N SER A 27 -6.24 -11.22 -8.67
CA SER A 27 -6.46 -9.83 -9.10
C SER A 27 -6.93 -8.96 -7.94
N ILE A 28 -6.44 -7.72 -7.88
CA ILE A 28 -6.95 -6.65 -7.01
C ILE A 28 -7.11 -5.40 -7.85
N ASP A 29 -8.22 -4.68 -7.65
CA ASP A 29 -8.45 -3.40 -8.30
C ASP A 29 -7.66 -2.30 -7.57
N SER A 30 -6.88 -1.53 -8.33
CA SER A 30 -6.20 -0.33 -7.85
C SER A 30 -7.17 0.70 -7.25
N ALA A 31 -8.41 0.76 -7.74
CA ALA A 31 -9.44 1.64 -7.18
C ALA A 31 -9.81 1.25 -5.74
N ASP A 32 -9.85 -0.05 -5.43
CA ASP A 32 -10.15 -0.54 -4.09
C ASP A 32 -9.01 -0.23 -3.12
N ILE A 33 -7.77 -0.41 -3.55
CA ILE A 33 -6.58 -0.05 -2.76
C ILE A 33 -6.59 1.45 -2.47
N LEU A 34 -6.83 2.29 -3.49
CA LEU A 34 -6.90 3.74 -3.31
C LEU A 34 -8.03 4.13 -2.34
N ALA A 35 -9.20 3.54 -2.48
CA ALA A 35 -10.32 3.81 -1.59
C ALA A 35 -10.00 3.42 -0.13
N TRP A 36 -9.33 2.29 0.07
CA TRP A 36 -8.85 1.86 1.38
C TRP A 36 -7.83 2.85 1.97
N LEU A 37 -6.82 3.27 1.21
CA LEU A 37 -5.82 4.25 1.64
C LEU A 37 -6.45 5.60 2.01
N MET A 38 -7.39 6.09 1.18
CA MET A 38 -8.14 7.32 1.44
C MET A 38 -8.95 7.21 2.73
N ARG A 39 -9.60 6.07 2.99
CA ARG A 39 -10.32 5.83 4.25
C ARG A 39 -9.38 5.86 5.45
N CYS A 40 -8.22 5.19 5.35
CA CYS A 40 -7.21 5.19 6.42
C CYS A 40 -6.68 6.60 6.73
N ALA A 41 -6.62 7.45 5.70
CA ALA A 41 -6.18 8.83 5.82
C ALA A 41 -7.30 9.83 6.17
N GLY A 42 -8.53 9.39 6.46
CA GLY A 42 -9.65 10.30 6.72
C GLY A 42 -10.03 11.17 5.51
N ASN A 43 -9.89 10.63 4.31
CA ASN A 43 -10.04 11.28 3.01
C ASN A 43 -9.02 12.39 2.70
N ASP A 44 -7.90 12.45 3.41
CA ASP A 44 -6.77 13.30 3.05
C ASP A 44 -5.88 12.64 1.99
N SER A 45 -5.69 13.31 0.85
CA SER A 45 -4.84 12.83 -0.23
C SER A 45 -3.35 12.82 0.15
N GLY A 46 -2.92 13.75 1.01
CA GLY A 46 -1.55 13.78 1.54
C GLY A 46 -1.26 12.58 2.44
N GLY A 47 -2.18 12.30 3.38
CA GLY A 47 -2.14 11.10 4.22
C GLY A 47 -2.21 9.81 3.42
N ALA A 48 -3.07 9.72 2.40
CA ALA A 48 -3.17 8.54 1.54
C ALA A 48 -1.86 8.29 0.77
N TYR A 49 -1.20 9.36 0.30
CA TYR A 49 0.13 9.28 -0.29
C TYR A 49 1.17 8.76 0.72
N ALA A 50 1.18 9.30 1.93
CA ALA A 50 2.11 8.88 2.97
C ALA A 50 1.93 7.40 3.35
N PHE A 51 0.69 6.92 3.46
CA PHE A 51 0.39 5.50 3.65
C PHE A 51 0.87 4.65 2.48
N ALA A 52 0.57 5.03 1.23
CA ALA A 52 0.98 4.29 0.04
C ALA A 52 2.50 4.22 -0.08
N HIS A 53 3.18 5.33 0.21
CA HIS A 53 4.64 5.43 0.16
C HIS A 53 5.29 4.53 1.21
N GLU A 54 4.80 4.55 2.46
CA GLU A 54 5.31 3.68 3.52
C GLU A 54 5.01 2.20 3.26
N ALA A 55 3.84 1.87 2.70
CA ALA A 55 3.50 0.53 2.26
C ALA A 55 4.53 0.01 1.24
N VAL A 56 4.76 0.77 0.16
CA VAL A 56 5.75 0.43 -0.88
C VAL A 56 7.15 0.30 -0.29
N ARG A 57 7.57 1.22 0.59
CA ARG A 57 8.87 1.16 1.26
C ARG A 57 9.06 -0.15 2.03
N ARG A 58 8.02 -0.60 2.73
CA ARG A 58 8.03 -1.87 3.48
C ARG A 58 8.03 -3.09 2.56
N LEU A 59 7.21 -3.07 1.52
CA LEU A 59 7.12 -4.14 0.52
C LEU A 59 8.43 -4.36 -0.25
N ARG A 60 9.23 -3.30 -0.41
CA ARG A 60 10.57 -3.34 -1.02
C ARG A 60 11.69 -3.76 -0.06
N SER A 61 11.43 -3.84 1.25
CA SER A 61 12.44 -4.24 2.23
C SER A 61 12.74 -5.74 2.19
N ASP A 62 13.83 -6.16 2.82
CA ASP A 62 14.20 -7.58 2.96
C ASP A 62 13.10 -8.41 3.67
N ASN A 63 12.28 -7.76 4.49
CA ASN A 63 11.12 -8.34 5.17
C ASN A 63 9.80 -8.14 4.40
N GLY A 64 9.86 -7.78 3.12
CA GLY A 64 8.69 -7.43 2.30
C GLY A 64 7.60 -8.52 2.26
N GLY A 65 8.00 -9.80 2.31
CA GLY A 65 7.07 -10.94 2.36
C GLY A 65 6.25 -11.05 3.66
N VAL A 66 6.73 -10.50 4.78
CA VAL A 66 5.94 -10.39 6.01
C VAL A 66 4.97 -9.22 5.90
N TYR A 67 5.49 -8.07 5.44
CA TYR A 67 4.68 -6.85 5.32
C TYR A 67 3.57 -6.95 4.29
N VAL A 68 3.74 -7.73 3.21
CA VAL A 68 2.67 -7.91 2.22
C VAL A 68 1.44 -8.58 2.82
N MET A 69 1.62 -9.53 3.73
CA MET A 69 0.52 -10.17 4.45
C MET A 69 -0.16 -9.19 5.40
N ASP A 70 0.62 -8.45 6.20
CA ASP A 70 0.07 -7.45 7.12
C ASP A 70 -0.73 -6.35 6.40
N ILE A 71 -0.19 -5.83 5.29
CA ILE A 71 -0.85 -4.81 4.46
C ILE A 71 -2.11 -5.40 3.83
N TYR A 72 -2.03 -6.63 3.29
CA TYR A 72 -3.15 -7.30 2.65
C TYR A 72 -4.28 -7.61 3.64
N GLU A 73 -3.97 -8.04 4.86
CA GLU A 73 -4.97 -8.24 5.92
C GLU A 73 -5.63 -6.93 6.33
N GLY A 74 -4.87 -5.84 6.45
CA GLY A 74 -5.42 -4.50 6.68
C GLY A 74 -6.41 -4.09 5.58
N PHE A 75 -6.00 -4.24 4.32
CA PHE A 75 -6.85 -4.00 3.16
C PHE A 75 -8.13 -4.85 3.18
N LYS A 76 -7.99 -6.17 3.36
CA LYS A 76 -9.11 -7.13 3.38
C LYS A 76 -10.11 -6.85 4.51
N ASN A 77 -9.62 -6.45 5.67
CA ASN A 77 -10.45 -6.13 6.83
C ASN A 77 -10.94 -4.67 6.85
N ASN A 78 -10.63 -3.87 5.82
CA ASN A 78 -10.87 -2.41 5.80
C ASN A 78 -10.32 -1.70 7.05
N ALA A 79 -9.23 -2.22 7.61
CA ALA A 79 -8.56 -1.69 8.78
C ALA A 79 -7.34 -0.87 8.36
N PRO A 80 -6.91 0.12 9.16
CA PRO A 80 -5.64 0.78 8.93
C PRO A 80 -4.51 -0.25 8.94
N PRO A 81 -3.48 -0.05 8.09
CA PRO A 81 -2.32 -0.92 8.13
C PRO A 81 -1.68 -0.91 9.54
N ASN A 82 -1.15 -2.05 9.98
CA ASN A 82 -0.53 -2.19 11.31
C ASN A 82 0.88 -1.57 11.37
N TYR A 83 1.02 -0.35 10.88
CA TYR A 83 2.25 0.41 10.93
C TYR A 83 2.03 1.91 11.02
N THR A 84 2.96 2.56 11.71
CA THR A 84 3.02 4.00 11.85
C THR A 84 3.68 4.62 10.62
N ILE A 85 3.09 5.70 10.11
CA ILE A 85 3.75 6.57 9.13
C ILE A 85 4.88 7.30 9.87
N LEU A 86 6.12 7.08 9.45
CA LEU A 86 7.25 7.86 9.93
C LEU A 86 7.23 9.21 9.20
N THR A 87 6.80 10.26 9.90
CA THR A 87 6.86 11.66 9.45
C THR A 87 8.26 12.23 9.62
#